data_AF-A0A5N5PHH8-F1
#
_entry.id   AF-A0A5N5PHH8-F1
#
_cell.length_a   1.000
_cell.length_b   1.000
_cell.length_c   1.000
_cell.angle_alpha   90.00
_cell.angle_beta   90.00
_cell.angle_gamma   90.00
#
_symmetry.space_group_name_H-M   'P 1'
#
loop_
_entity.id
_entity.type
_entity.pdbx_description
1 polymer ?
#
loop_
_entity_poly.entity_id
_entity_poly.type
_entity_poly.pdbx_seq_one_letter_code
_entity_poly.pdbx_strand_id
1 'polypeptide(L)'
;MASSSSVLYEDQLQCSICLDVFTDPVSTPCGHNFCKMCLKKCWDTSPYCQCPMCKEDFPKRPELRVNTFISELAAQFKKSVQVKSSSIADPLLSNIKKILCDSCTEEKLEALKSCLHCGVSLCSTHLLFHKTTAKFKRHKLIDPVENLEDYICQKHERPLELFCRDDQMCVCQFCTEGDHKTHNTVPIEKESVVKKRQLGETQAAVQQMIKNRLKKIEEVKESVKLNKMSTEKEKAESMEVFRALMHCIERSQAELLKVMEEKQKAAERQAEEFIKELEKEITELKRRNTELKQLSHTEDHLHLLQIFPSLRSPLPTKDWTDITINSHLSLETLRTQLQESLNEEMEKFPENKLKNIEQHAGAWAFTDDIL
;
A
#
# COMPACT_ATOMS: atom_id res chain seq x y z
N MET A 1 15.39 -5.95 -3.40
CA MET A 1 15.51 -6.87 -2.26
C MET A 1 14.18 -6.84 -1.52
N ALA A 2 13.40 -7.92 -1.61
CA ALA A 2 12.08 -8.00 -0.99
C ALA A 2 12.21 -8.69 0.37
N SER A 3 12.06 -7.93 1.45
CA SER A 3 11.81 -8.51 2.78
C SER A 3 10.36 -8.98 2.81
N SER A 4 10.15 -10.26 2.46
CA SER A 4 8.89 -10.95 2.67
C SER A 4 8.75 -11.23 4.17
N SER A 5 8.07 -10.35 4.90
CA SER A 5 7.62 -10.63 6.26
C SER A 5 6.44 -11.61 6.19
N SER A 6 6.76 -12.89 6.02
CA SER A 6 5.78 -13.97 6.13
C SER A 6 5.27 -14.03 7.57
N VAL A 7 4.08 -13.48 7.83
CA VAL A 7 3.39 -13.62 9.11
C VAL A 7 2.90 -15.06 9.19
N LEU A 8 3.70 -15.94 9.79
CA LEU A 8 3.27 -17.30 10.10
C LEU A 8 2.20 -17.21 11.19
N TYR A 9 1.03 -17.80 10.93
CA TYR A 9 -0.07 -17.84 11.91
C TYR A 9 0.29 -18.81 13.04
N GLU A 10 0.01 -18.41 14.29
CA GLU A 10 0.32 -19.14 15.54
C GLU A 10 -0.11 -20.61 15.49
N ASP A 11 -1.28 -20.88 14.91
CA ASP A 11 -1.87 -22.22 14.77
C ASP A 11 -1.02 -23.19 13.93
N GLN A 12 -0.12 -22.70 13.06
CA GLN A 12 0.69 -23.54 12.17
C GLN A 12 1.96 -24.09 12.83
N LEU A 13 2.37 -23.53 13.98
CA LEU A 13 3.58 -23.91 14.71
C LEU A 13 3.30 -24.46 16.11
N GLN A 14 2.04 -24.81 16.37
CA GLN A 14 1.58 -25.27 17.67
C GLN A 14 1.47 -26.80 17.74
N CYS A 15 1.95 -27.37 18.84
CA CYS A 15 1.75 -28.78 19.12
C CYS A 15 0.34 -29.02 19.67
N SER A 16 -0.42 -29.89 19.03
CA SER A 16 -1.79 -30.22 19.47
C SER A 16 -1.90 -31.03 20.76
N ILE A 17 -0.78 -31.43 21.37
CA ILE A 17 -0.75 -32.15 22.66
C ILE A 17 -0.55 -31.18 23.82
N CYS A 18 0.50 -30.35 23.78
CA CYS A 18 0.76 -29.36 24.83
C CYS A 18 0.13 -28.00 24.56
N LEU A 19 -0.44 -27.80 23.37
CA LEU A 19 -1.02 -26.55 22.91
C LEU A 19 -0.03 -25.37 22.96
N ASP A 20 1.26 -25.66 22.81
CA ASP A 20 2.35 -24.68 22.82
C ASP A 20 3.16 -24.77 21.54
N VAL A 21 3.89 -23.71 21.20
CA VAL A 21 4.80 -23.66 20.05
C VAL A 21 5.82 -24.79 20.15
N PHE A 22 6.06 -25.47 19.03
CA PHE A 22 6.92 -26.65 19.01
C PHE A 22 8.26 -26.45 19.74
N THR A 23 8.60 -27.45 20.56
CA THR A 23 9.90 -27.61 21.19
C THR A 23 10.43 -28.98 20.79
N ASP A 24 11.58 -28.99 20.10
CA ASP A 24 12.10 -30.16 19.40
C ASP A 24 11.02 -30.86 18.55
N PRO A 25 10.45 -30.20 17.52
CA PRO A 25 9.39 -30.77 16.71
C PRO A 25 9.85 -32.05 16.03
N VAL A 26 8.98 -33.05 15.99
CA VAL A 26 9.16 -34.31 15.27
C VAL A 26 7.99 -34.53 14.33
N SER A 27 8.28 -35.05 13.14
CA SER A 27 7.27 -35.37 12.14
C SER A 27 6.95 -36.87 12.16
N THR A 28 5.67 -37.19 12.23
CA THR A 28 5.19 -38.57 12.08
C THR A 28 5.12 -38.97 10.60
N PRO A 29 5.12 -40.27 10.25
CA PRO A 29 4.96 -40.72 8.86
C PRO A 29 3.70 -40.20 8.16
N CYS A 30 2.63 -39.94 8.93
CA CYS A 30 1.39 -39.35 8.43
C CYS A 30 1.45 -37.81 8.25
N GLY A 31 2.62 -37.19 8.42
CA GLY A 31 2.87 -35.77 8.17
C GLY A 31 2.52 -34.83 9.33
N HIS A 32 1.92 -35.32 10.42
CA HIS A 32 1.62 -34.50 11.59
C HIS A 32 2.85 -34.27 12.47
N ASN A 33 2.91 -33.08 13.08
CA ASN A 33 4.08 -32.61 13.84
C ASN A 33 3.73 -32.42 15.32
N PHE A 34 4.65 -32.79 16.20
CA PHE A 34 4.48 -32.73 17.66
C PHE A 34 5.80 -32.39 18.34
N CYS A 35 5.77 -31.89 19.57
CA CYS A 35 6.98 -31.84 20.39
C CYS A 35 7.47 -33.26 20.68
N LYS A 36 8.78 -33.51 20.57
CA LYS A 36 9.39 -34.83 20.80
C LYS A 36 8.94 -35.48 22.11
N MET A 37 8.94 -34.70 23.19
CA MET A 37 8.54 -35.17 24.52
C MET A 37 7.04 -35.46 24.64
N CYS A 38 6.20 -34.66 23.99
CA CYS A 38 4.75 -34.86 23.99
C CYS A 38 4.38 -36.16 23.27
N LEU A 39 4.91 -36.38 22.08
CA LEU A 39 4.65 -37.59 21.32
C LEU A 39 5.23 -38.83 22.00
N LYS A 40 6.44 -38.71 22.57
CA LYS A 40 7.06 -39.78 23.35
C LYS A 40 6.19 -40.18 24.55
N LYS A 41 5.70 -39.20 25.34
CA LYS A 41 4.82 -39.46 26.49
C LYS A 41 3.50 -40.12 26.07
N CYS A 42 2.89 -39.68 24.97
CA CYS A 42 1.68 -40.31 24.43
C CYS A 42 1.91 -41.79 24.08
N TRP A 43 3.02 -42.11 23.40
CA TRP A 43 3.35 -43.50 23.05
C TRP A 43 3.82 -44.34 24.24
N ASP A 44 4.40 -43.73 25.28
CA ASP A 44 4.81 -44.45 26.48
C ASP A 44 3.60 -44.78 27.41
N THR A 45 2.47 -44.09 27.22
CA THR A 45 1.24 -44.29 28.03
C THR A 45 0.21 -45.18 27.31
N SER A 46 0.45 -45.56 26.05
CA SER A 46 -0.47 -46.33 25.21
C SER A 46 0.20 -47.59 24.67
N PRO A 47 -0.49 -48.75 24.62
CA PRO A 47 0.04 -49.96 24.00
C PRO A 47 0.16 -49.84 22.47
N TYR A 48 -0.48 -48.84 21.85
CA TYR A 48 -0.47 -48.60 20.40
C TYR A 48 0.28 -47.32 20.04
N CYS A 49 1.12 -47.40 19.00
CA CYS A 49 1.80 -46.24 18.42
C CYS A 49 0.90 -45.54 17.40
N GLN A 50 -0.04 -44.73 17.88
CA GLN A 50 -0.96 -43.97 17.05
C GLN A 50 -0.56 -42.50 16.91
N CYS A 51 -0.91 -41.88 15.79
CA CYS A 51 -0.87 -40.43 15.66
C CYS A 51 -1.95 -39.78 16.56
N PRO A 52 -1.58 -38.87 17.48
CA PRO A 52 -2.56 -38.20 18.34
C PRO A 52 -3.62 -37.38 17.60
N MET A 53 -3.31 -36.90 16.37
CA MET A 53 -4.19 -36.08 15.54
C MET A 53 -5.13 -36.92 14.66
N CYS A 54 -4.60 -37.70 13.72
CA CYS A 54 -5.41 -38.44 12.75
C CYS A 54 -5.73 -39.89 13.15
N LYS A 55 -5.20 -40.35 14.29
CA LYS A 55 -5.35 -41.72 14.82
C LYS A 55 -4.78 -42.84 13.93
N GLU A 56 -3.94 -42.50 12.96
CA GLU A 56 -3.25 -43.49 12.13
C GLU A 56 -2.32 -44.37 12.96
N ASP A 57 -2.42 -45.68 12.77
CA ASP A 57 -1.63 -46.71 13.45
C ASP A 57 -0.27 -46.90 12.80
N PHE A 58 0.80 -46.86 13.59
CA PHE A 58 2.15 -47.20 13.15
C PHE A 58 2.49 -48.63 13.61
N PRO A 59 2.63 -49.61 12.69
CA PRO A 59 2.87 -51.02 13.04
C PRO A 59 4.22 -51.24 13.73
N LYS A 60 5.18 -50.34 13.53
CA LYS A 60 6.45 -50.27 14.27
C LYS A 60 6.65 -48.85 14.75
N ARG A 61 7.06 -48.68 16.02
CA ARG A 61 7.34 -47.36 16.61
C ARG A 61 8.38 -46.60 15.78
N PRO A 62 8.01 -45.46 15.16
CA PRO A 62 8.94 -44.67 14.37
C PRO A 62 10.05 -44.05 15.23
N GLU A 63 11.23 -43.88 14.66
CA GLU A 63 12.32 -43.16 15.32
C GLU A 63 12.03 -41.65 15.31
N LEU A 64 12.07 -41.02 16.49
CA LEU A 64 11.76 -39.60 16.65
C LEU A 64 13.01 -38.73 16.43
N ARG A 65 13.18 -38.27 15.20
CA ARG A 65 14.20 -37.29 14.82
C ARG A 65 13.60 -35.89 14.79
N VAL A 66 14.35 -34.92 15.31
CA VAL A 66 13.93 -33.52 15.30
C VAL A 66 13.91 -33.02 13.86
N ASN A 67 12.80 -32.44 13.45
CA ASN A 67 12.66 -31.75 12.18
C ASN A 67 13.31 -30.36 12.31
N THR A 68 14.52 -30.23 11.77
CA THR A 68 15.34 -29.01 11.87
C THR A 68 14.67 -27.81 11.22
N PHE A 69 13.93 -28.02 10.12
CA PHE A 69 13.20 -26.95 9.42
C PHE A 69 12.07 -26.38 10.29
N ILE A 70 11.22 -27.23 10.85
CA ILE A 70 10.13 -26.78 11.75
C ILE A 70 10.70 -26.18 13.03
N SER A 71 11.81 -26.72 13.53
CA SER A 71 12.52 -26.18 14.70
C SER A 71 12.99 -24.74 14.46
N GLU A 72 13.55 -24.47 13.28
CA GLU A 72 13.99 -23.13 12.90
C GLU A 72 12.80 -22.17 12.76
N LEU A 73 11.70 -22.59 12.13
CA LEU A 73 10.47 -21.78 12.03
C LEU A 73 9.88 -21.47 13.40
N ALA A 74 9.81 -22.46 14.29
CA ALA A 74 9.34 -22.29 15.67
C ALA A 74 10.25 -21.34 16.47
N ALA A 75 11.57 -21.39 16.26
CA ALA A 75 12.52 -20.49 16.90
C ALA A 75 12.40 -19.05 16.36
N GLN A 76 12.22 -18.86 15.05
CA GLN A 76 11.98 -17.55 14.45
C GLN A 76 10.65 -16.95 14.93
N PHE A 77 9.61 -17.77 15.03
CA PHE A 77 8.33 -17.36 15.60
C PHE A 77 8.47 -16.94 17.08
N LYS A 78 9.12 -17.76 17.91
CA LYS A 78 9.42 -17.43 19.32
C LYS A 78 10.19 -16.11 19.45
N LYS A 79 11.19 -15.86 18.58
CA LYS A 79 11.93 -14.58 18.53
C LYS A 79 11.06 -13.41 18.07
N SER A 80 10.18 -13.61 17.09
CA SER A 80 9.26 -12.55 16.62
C SER A 80 8.23 -12.16 17.69
N VAL A 81 7.73 -13.14 18.46
CA VAL A 81 6.89 -12.92 19.65
C VAL A 81 7.69 -12.20 20.74
N GLN A 82 8.96 -12.56 20.97
CA GLN A 82 9.83 -11.90 21.94
C GLN A 82 10.16 -10.44 21.57
N VAL A 83 10.39 -10.14 20.29
CA VAL A 83 10.66 -8.76 19.80
C VAL A 83 9.40 -7.89 19.85
N LYS A 84 8.20 -8.48 19.71
CA LYS A 84 6.93 -7.78 19.96
C LYS A 84 6.66 -7.58 21.47
N SER A 85 7.15 -8.48 22.32
CA SER A 85 7.03 -8.39 23.79
C SER A 85 7.93 -7.34 24.46
N SER A 86 8.91 -6.76 23.75
CA SER A 86 9.64 -5.58 24.23
C SER A 86 8.86 -4.26 24.07
N SER A 87 7.70 -4.29 23.39
CA SER A 87 6.83 -3.12 23.22
C SER A 87 5.43 -3.29 23.79
N ILE A 88 5.01 -4.51 24.14
CA ILE A 88 3.86 -4.77 25.01
C ILE A 88 4.21 -5.98 25.86
N ALA A 89 4.96 -5.75 26.94
CA ALA A 89 4.90 -6.65 28.08
C ALA A 89 3.47 -6.56 28.59
N ASP A 90 2.71 -7.63 28.49
CA ASP A 90 1.42 -7.74 29.16
C ASP A 90 1.70 -7.71 30.68
N PRO A 91 1.39 -6.62 31.41
CA PRO A 91 1.78 -6.49 32.82
C PRO A 91 0.92 -7.36 33.76
N LEU A 92 -0.01 -8.14 33.21
CA LEU A 92 -1.07 -8.80 33.97
C LEU A 92 -0.67 -10.13 34.60
N LEU A 93 0.42 -10.78 34.17
CA LEU A 93 0.86 -12.04 34.81
C LEU A 93 2.08 -11.90 35.71
N SER A 94 2.79 -10.76 35.68
CA SER A 94 3.94 -10.49 36.57
C SER A 94 3.56 -9.83 37.89
N ASN A 95 2.27 -9.51 38.11
CA ASN A 95 1.76 -8.85 39.32
C ASN A 95 0.60 -9.60 39.98
N ILE A 96 0.63 -10.95 40.05
CA ILE A 96 -0.18 -11.60 41.09
C ILE A 96 0.50 -11.31 42.42
N LYS A 97 0.12 -10.19 43.05
CA LYS A 97 0.48 -9.92 44.45
C LYS A 97 0.08 -11.16 45.25
N LYS A 98 1.08 -11.89 45.74
CA LYS A 98 0.84 -13.05 46.59
C LYS A 98 0.28 -12.54 47.91
N ILE A 99 -0.99 -12.83 48.16
CA ILE A 99 -1.66 -12.44 49.39
C ILE A 99 -1.12 -13.30 50.52
N LEU A 100 -0.72 -12.65 51.61
CA LEU A 100 -0.07 -13.30 52.74
C LEU A 100 -1.10 -13.65 53.82
N CYS A 101 -0.78 -14.63 54.65
CA CYS A 101 -1.62 -15.03 55.77
C CYS A 101 -1.51 -14.03 56.92
N ASP A 102 -2.66 -13.63 57.45
CA ASP A 102 -2.76 -12.65 58.54
C ASP A 102 -2.57 -13.28 59.94
N SER A 103 -2.76 -14.59 60.04
CA SER A 103 -2.70 -15.33 61.31
C SER A 103 -1.31 -15.91 61.63
N CYS A 104 -0.36 -15.85 60.69
CA CYS A 104 1.02 -16.26 60.96
C CYS A 104 1.72 -15.23 61.87
N THR A 105 2.37 -15.71 62.92
CA THR A 105 3.06 -14.86 63.92
C THR A 105 4.50 -14.51 63.54
N GLU A 106 5.13 -15.30 62.67
CA GLU A 106 6.54 -15.13 62.29
C GLU A 106 6.66 -14.96 60.77
N GLU A 107 6.92 -16.04 60.03
CA GLU A 107 6.96 -16.02 58.57
C GLU A 107 5.53 -16.08 58.00
N LYS A 108 5.12 -15.00 57.33
CA LYS A 108 3.80 -14.97 56.68
C LYS A 108 3.81 -15.83 55.43
N LEU A 109 3.14 -16.96 55.52
CA LEU A 109 2.95 -17.88 54.40
C LEU A 109 1.91 -17.34 53.42
N GLU A 110 1.97 -17.80 52.17
CA GLU A 110 0.97 -17.49 51.14
C GLU A 110 -0.42 -17.96 51.59
N ALA A 111 -1.41 -17.08 51.48
CA ALA A 111 -2.80 -17.38 51.78
C ALA A 111 -3.40 -18.24 50.68
N LEU A 112 -4.17 -19.26 51.07
CA LEU A 112 -4.90 -20.14 50.15
C LEU A 112 -6.39 -19.79 50.07
N LYS A 113 -6.95 -19.20 51.13
CA LYS A 113 -8.33 -18.74 51.20
C LYS A 113 -8.43 -17.54 52.12
N SER A 114 -9.42 -16.70 51.92
CA SER A 114 -9.83 -15.67 52.87
C SER A 114 -11.18 -16.00 53.49
N CYS A 115 -11.32 -15.72 54.78
CA CYS A 115 -12.52 -15.98 55.56
C CYS A 115 -13.29 -14.69 55.78
N LEU A 116 -14.45 -14.55 55.13
CA LEU A 116 -15.26 -13.33 55.22
C LEU A 116 -15.85 -13.09 56.61
N HIS A 117 -16.00 -14.15 57.41
CA HIS A 117 -16.54 -14.02 58.77
C HIS A 117 -15.47 -13.58 59.78
N CYS A 118 -14.22 -13.95 59.54
CA CYS A 118 -13.10 -13.57 60.40
C CYS A 118 -12.38 -12.32 59.91
N GLY A 119 -12.60 -11.88 58.67
CA GLY A 119 -11.90 -10.75 58.06
C GLY A 119 -10.40 -11.01 57.84
N VAL A 120 -10.00 -12.27 57.64
CA VAL A 120 -8.56 -12.64 57.53
C VAL A 120 -8.28 -13.60 56.38
N SER A 121 -7.06 -13.52 55.85
CA SER A 121 -6.48 -14.43 54.86
C SER A 121 -5.65 -15.53 55.54
N LEU A 122 -5.84 -16.77 55.10
CA LEU A 122 -5.41 -18.00 55.78
C LEU A 122 -4.49 -18.84 54.88
N CYS A 123 -3.30 -19.19 55.36
CA CYS A 123 -2.44 -20.21 54.76
C CYS A 123 -3.02 -21.62 54.98
N SER A 124 -2.39 -22.65 54.42
CA SER A 124 -2.83 -24.05 54.55
C SER A 124 -3.09 -24.48 56.00
N THR A 125 -2.20 -24.14 56.92
CA THR A 125 -2.30 -24.50 58.34
C THR A 125 -3.48 -23.80 59.01
N HIS A 126 -3.62 -22.49 58.83
CA HIS A 126 -4.72 -21.71 59.43
C HIS A 126 -6.09 -22.01 58.79
N LEU A 127 -6.09 -22.37 57.51
CA LEU A 127 -7.26 -22.87 56.79
C LEU A 127 -7.70 -24.24 57.29
N LEU A 128 -6.77 -25.10 57.73
CA LEU A 128 -7.11 -26.42 58.27
C LEU A 128 -8.05 -26.31 59.47
N PHE A 129 -7.81 -25.37 60.39
CA PHE A 129 -8.71 -25.12 61.53
C PHE A 129 -10.12 -24.70 61.10
N HIS A 130 -10.24 -23.90 60.03
CA HIS A 130 -11.54 -23.53 59.46
C HIS A 130 -12.29 -24.72 58.84
N LYS A 131 -11.54 -25.73 58.34
CA LYS A 131 -12.13 -26.94 57.74
C LYS A 131 -12.42 -28.04 58.76
N THR A 132 -11.63 -28.17 59.82
CA THR A 132 -11.72 -29.29 60.77
C THR A 132 -12.58 -28.98 61.99
N THR A 133 -12.52 -27.75 62.51
CA THR A 133 -13.27 -27.35 63.71
C THR A 133 -14.74 -27.10 63.41
N ALA A 134 -15.64 -27.78 64.13
CA ALA A 134 -17.09 -27.74 63.90
C ALA A 134 -17.69 -26.32 63.90
N LYS A 135 -17.17 -25.41 64.75
CA LYS A 135 -17.63 -24.01 64.82
C LYS A 135 -17.28 -23.21 63.56
N PHE A 136 -16.11 -23.44 62.97
CA PHE A 136 -15.59 -22.65 61.85
C PHE A 136 -15.96 -23.19 60.47
N LYS A 137 -16.46 -24.44 60.39
CA LYS A 137 -16.97 -25.04 59.13
C LYS A 137 -18.08 -24.24 58.45
N ARG A 138 -18.77 -23.38 59.20
CA ARG A 138 -19.86 -22.52 58.68
C ARG A 138 -19.36 -21.20 58.10
N HIS A 139 -18.08 -20.87 58.27
CA HIS A 139 -17.53 -19.62 57.76
C HIS A 139 -17.43 -19.65 56.23
N LYS A 140 -17.83 -18.56 55.58
CA LYS A 140 -17.71 -18.38 54.13
C LYS A 140 -16.24 -18.12 53.76
N LEU A 141 -15.66 -19.06 53.01
CA LEU A 141 -14.29 -19.00 52.50
C LEU A 141 -14.31 -18.67 51.00
N ILE A 142 -13.50 -17.70 50.60
CA ILE A 142 -13.31 -17.29 49.20
C ILE A 142 -11.84 -17.43 48.81
N ASP A 143 -11.54 -17.34 47.51
CA ASP A 143 -10.16 -17.19 47.06
C ASP A 143 -9.52 -15.93 47.69
N PRO A 144 -8.21 -15.93 47.94
CA PRO A 144 -7.54 -14.78 48.51
C PRO A 144 -7.80 -13.52 47.67
N VAL A 145 -8.21 -12.45 48.33
CA VAL A 145 -8.44 -11.13 47.71
C VAL A 145 -7.50 -10.10 48.33
N GLU A 146 -7.06 -9.11 47.52
CA GLU A 146 -6.11 -8.09 47.98
C GLU A 146 -6.69 -7.22 49.10
N ASN A 147 -7.97 -6.87 48.98
CA ASN A 147 -8.69 -6.09 49.97
C ASN A 147 -9.95 -6.84 50.42
N LEU A 148 -9.92 -7.36 51.65
CA LEU A 148 -11.07 -8.07 52.23
C LEU A 148 -12.20 -7.12 52.61
N GLU A 149 -11.90 -5.85 52.89
CA GLU A 149 -12.89 -4.85 53.27
C GLU A 149 -13.92 -4.59 52.17
N ASP A 150 -13.55 -4.79 50.90
CA ASP A 150 -14.47 -4.67 49.76
C ASP A 150 -15.60 -5.72 49.77
N TYR A 151 -15.43 -6.79 50.56
CA TYR A 151 -16.40 -7.86 50.72
C TYR A 151 -17.19 -7.76 52.02
N ILE A 152 -16.89 -6.77 52.86
CA ILE A 152 -17.50 -6.56 54.17
C ILE A 152 -18.32 -5.26 54.16
N CYS A 153 -19.55 -5.35 54.66
CA CYS A 153 -20.40 -4.19 54.85
C CYS A 153 -19.83 -3.28 55.93
N GLN A 154 -19.44 -2.08 55.54
CA GLN A 154 -18.83 -1.09 56.42
C GLN A 154 -19.76 -0.59 57.55
N LYS A 155 -21.08 -0.72 57.40
CA LYS A 155 -22.06 -0.36 58.45
C LYS A 155 -22.28 -1.45 59.50
N HIS A 156 -22.19 -2.72 59.10
CA HIS A 156 -22.62 -3.85 59.92
C HIS A 156 -21.52 -4.88 60.19
N GLU A 157 -20.31 -4.65 59.67
CA GLU A 157 -19.13 -5.52 59.80
C GLU A 157 -19.44 -6.99 59.46
N ARG A 158 -20.23 -7.18 58.39
CA ARG A 158 -20.69 -8.49 57.95
C ARG A 158 -20.51 -8.69 56.45
N PRO A 159 -20.34 -9.94 55.98
CA PRO A 159 -20.16 -10.22 54.56
C PRO A 159 -21.27 -9.63 53.69
N LEU A 160 -20.87 -9.08 52.54
CA LEU A 160 -21.78 -8.71 51.48
C LEU A 160 -22.23 -9.98 50.75
N GLU A 161 -23.52 -10.28 50.82
CA GLU A 161 -24.11 -11.52 50.28
C GLU A 161 -25.29 -11.26 49.34
N LEU A 162 -25.84 -10.05 49.38
CA LEU A 162 -26.96 -9.62 48.58
C LEU A 162 -26.57 -8.46 47.67
N PHE A 163 -27.30 -8.31 46.57
CA PHE A 163 -27.20 -7.18 45.66
C PHE A 163 -28.56 -6.47 45.62
N CYS A 164 -28.56 -5.18 45.93
CA CYS A 164 -29.72 -4.32 45.80
C CYS A 164 -29.83 -3.84 44.35
N ARG A 165 -30.92 -4.19 43.66
CA ARG A 165 -31.13 -3.79 42.26
C ARG A 165 -31.54 -2.34 42.10
N ASP A 166 -32.23 -1.78 43.07
CA ASP A 166 -32.67 -0.38 43.00
C ASP A 166 -31.46 0.57 43.15
N ASP A 167 -30.55 0.27 44.08
CA ASP A 167 -29.36 1.09 44.34
C ASP A 167 -28.10 0.62 43.59
N GLN A 168 -28.18 -0.51 42.89
CA GLN A 168 -27.07 -1.14 42.16
C GLN A 168 -25.80 -1.36 43.01
N MET A 169 -25.95 -1.84 44.25
CA MET A 169 -24.83 -2.07 45.17
C MET A 169 -24.94 -3.38 45.95
N CYS A 170 -23.80 -3.92 46.37
CA CYS A 170 -23.75 -5.08 47.26
C CYS A 170 -24.07 -4.66 48.70
N VAL A 171 -24.88 -5.46 49.39
CA VAL A 171 -25.33 -5.22 50.77
C VAL A 171 -25.28 -6.51 51.60
N CYS A 172 -25.21 -6.41 52.92
CA CYS A 172 -25.31 -7.57 53.82
C CYS A 172 -26.78 -7.85 54.20
N GLN A 173 -27.04 -8.98 54.87
CA GLN A 173 -28.39 -9.36 55.30
C GLN A 173 -29.08 -8.27 56.16
N PHE A 174 -28.35 -7.65 57.09
CA PHE A 174 -28.91 -6.65 58.01
C PHE A 174 -29.29 -5.33 57.33
N CYS A 175 -28.63 -4.99 56.22
CA CYS A 175 -29.03 -3.83 55.41
C CYS A 175 -30.48 -3.96 54.90
N THR A 176 -30.98 -5.19 54.74
CA THR A 176 -32.36 -5.46 54.29
C THR A 176 -33.40 -5.35 55.41
N GLU A 177 -32.97 -5.18 56.67
CA GLU A 177 -33.85 -4.89 57.79
C GLU A 177 -34.03 -3.37 58.01
N GLY A 178 -33.10 -2.56 57.48
CA GLY A 178 -33.07 -1.10 57.58
C GLY A 178 -33.18 -0.42 56.21
N ASP A 179 -32.10 0.20 55.76
CA ASP A 179 -32.05 1.11 54.59
C ASP A 179 -32.62 0.49 53.30
N HIS A 180 -32.47 -0.82 53.10
CA HIS A 180 -32.91 -1.52 51.88
C HIS A 180 -34.14 -2.40 52.11
N LYS A 181 -34.93 -2.15 53.16
CA LYS A 181 -36.06 -2.99 53.57
C LYS A 181 -37.15 -3.17 52.52
N THR A 182 -37.35 -2.16 51.68
CA THR A 182 -38.37 -2.19 50.62
C THR A 182 -37.76 -2.37 49.22
N HIS A 183 -36.44 -2.52 49.13
CA HIS A 183 -35.74 -2.64 47.85
C HIS A 183 -35.69 -4.09 47.38
N ASN A 184 -35.55 -4.28 46.08
CA ASN A 184 -35.39 -5.57 45.44
C ASN A 184 -33.96 -6.08 45.61
N THR A 185 -33.73 -6.80 46.70
CA THR A 185 -32.46 -7.45 46.98
C THR A 185 -32.48 -8.92 46.55
N VAL A 186 -31.41 -9.35 45.87
CA VAL A 186 -31.23 -10.74 45.43
C VAL A 186 -29.84 -11.24 45.86
N PRO A 187 -29.60 -12.56 46.01
CA PRO A 187 -28.25 -13.07 46.24
C PRO A 187 -27.27 -12.65 45.15
N ILE A 188 -26.05 -12.28 45.54
CA ILE A 188 -25.00 -11.80 44.61
C ILE A 188 -24.74 -12.83 43.52
N GLU A 189 -24.76 -14.13 43.84
CA GLU A 189 -24.52 -15.20 42.89
C GLU A 189 -25.58 -15.21 41.77
N LYS A 190 -26.83 -14.86 42.09
CA LYS A 190 -27.93 -14.79 41.11
C LYS A 190 -27.79 -13.57 40.20
N GLU A 191 -27.49 -12.40 40.76
CA GLU A 191 -27.31 -11.19 39.97
C GLU A 191 -26.04 -11.25 39.11
N SER A 192 -24.96 -11.85 39.64
CA SER A 192 -23.70 -12.04 38.93
C SER A 192 -23.90 -12.81 37.63
N VAL A 193 -24.76 -13.83 37.60
CA VAL A 193 -25.08 -14.57 36.37
C VAL A 193 -25.75 -13.67 35.32
N VAL A 194 -26.64 -12.78 35.74
CA VAL A 194 -27.31 -11.82 34.83
C VAL A 194 -26.30 -10.81 34.30
N LYS A 195 -25.49 -10.19 35.17
CA LYS A 195 -24.47 -9.21 34.78
C LYS A 195 -23.38 -9.83 33.89
N LYS A 196 -22.98 -11.09 34.14
CA LYS A 196 -22.04 -11.84 33.28
C LYS A 196 -22.60 -12.07 31.88
N ARG A 197 -23.90 -12.35 31.76
CA ARG A 197 -24.56 -12.45 30.44
C ARG A 197 -24.53 -11.11 29.71
N GLN A 198 -24.92 -10.03 30.37
CA GLN A 198 -24.89 -8.67 29.80
C GLN A 198 -23.48 -8.25 29.37
N LEU A 199 -22.46 -8.61 30.17
CA LEU A 199 -21.07 -8.40 29.82
C LEU A 199 -20.69 -9.17 28.56
N GLY A 200 -21.10 -10.43 28.43
CA GLY A 200 -20.88 -11.24 27.23
C GLY A 200 -21.54 -10.66 25.97
N GLU A 201 -22.78 -10.18 26.09
CA GLU A 201 -23.50 -9.49 25.00
C GLU A 201 -22.78 -8.21 24.57
N THR A 202 -22.37 -7.39 25.54
CA THR A 202 -21.61 -6.16 25.29
C THR A 202 -20.25 -6.45 24.65
N GLN A 203 -19.54 -7.47 25.16
CA GLN A 203 -18.25 -7.89 24.61
C GLN A 203 -18.40 -8.38 23.17
N ALA A 204 -19.44 -9.16 22.86
CA ALA A 204 -19.73 -9.61 21.50
C ALA A 204 -20.04 -8.43 20.56
N ALA A 205 -20.82 -7.45 21.02
CA ALA A 205 -21.11 -6.25 20.25
C ALA A 205 -19.84 -5.44 19.94
N VAL A 206 -18.97 -5.23 20.93
CA VAL A 206 -17.68 -4.54 20.74
C VAL A 206 -16.77 -5.31 19.79
N GLN A 207 -16.67 -6.63 19.92
CA GLN A 207 -15.90 -7.48 19.00
C GLN A 207 -16.41 -7.37 17.56
N GLN A 208 -17.73 -7.35 17.37
CA GLN A 208 -18.32 -7.15 16.05
C GLN A 208 -18.02 -5.76 15.48
N MET A 209 -18.06 -4.71 16.32
CA MET A 209 -17.65 -3.36 15.91
C MET A 209 -16.19 -3.31 15.47
N ILE A 210 -15.28 -3.94 16.22
CA ILE A 210 -13.86 -4.05 15.86
C ILE A 210 -13.71 -4.73 14.48
N LYS A 211 -14.35 -5.88 14.29
CA LYS A 211 -14.33 -6.61 13.00
C LYS A 211 -14.84 -5.73 11.85
N ASN A 212 -15.93 -5.01 12.06
CA ASN A 212 -16.49 -4.10 11.05
C ASN A 212 -15.53 -2.95 10.72
N ARG A 213 -14.86 -2.35 11.73
CA ARG A 213 -13.88 -1.27 11.51
C ARG A 213 -12.64 -1.77 10.79
N LEU A 214 -12.14 -2.97 11.13
CA LEU A 214 -11.02 -3.60 10.41
C LEU A 214 -11.36 -3.83 8.93
N LYS A 215 -12.56 -4.36 8.63
CA LYS A 215 -13.04 -4.50 7.24
C LYS A 215 -13.09 -3.14 6.54
N LYS A 216 -13.60 -2.10 7.21
CA LYS A 216 -13.72 -0.77 6.62
C LYS A 216 -12.36 -0.13 6.30
N ILE A 217 -11.36 -0.35 7.15
CA ILE A 217 -9.98 0.08 6.89
C ILE A 217 -9.46 -0.56 5.59
N GLU A 218 -9.71 -1.84 5.38
CA GLU A 218 -9.25 -2.54 4.17
C GLU A 218 -9.96 -2.03 2.90
N GLU A 219 -11.28 -1.80 2.96
CA GLU A 219 -12.04 -1.18 1.87
C GLU A 219 -11.48 0.20 1.49
N VAL A 220 -11.14 1.03 2.49
CA VAL A 220 -10.57 2.37 2.25
C VAL A 220 -9.17 2.26 1.63
N LYS A 221 -8.32 1.35 2.10
CA LYS A 221 -6.99 1.13 1.51
C LYS A 221 -7.06 0.75 0.04
N GLU A 222 -7.93 -0.18 -0.33
CA GLU A 222 -8.11 -0.58 -1.73
C GLU A 222 -8.69 0.56 -2.57
N SER A 223 -9.63 1.35 -2.03
CA SER A 223 -10.15 2.55 -2.71
C SER A 223 -9.05 3.59 -2.98
N VAL A 224 -8.20 3.89 -2.00
CA VAL A 224 -7.06 4.81 -2.16
C VAL A 224 -6.08 4.31 -3.22
N LYS A 225 -5.78 3.01 -3.22
CA LYS A 225 -4.92 2.37 -4.22
C LYS A 225 -5.51 2.49 -5.63
N LEU A 226 -6.80 2.21 -5.80
CA LEU A 226 -7.49 2.35 -7.08
C LEU A 226 -7.49 3.80 -7.56
N ASN A 227 -7.76 4.76 -6.68
CA ASN A 227 -7.71 6.20 -7.00
C ASN A 227 -6.30 6.61 -7.47
N LYS A 228 -5.26 6.16 -6.78
CA LYS A 228 -3.87 6.41 -7.19
C LYS A 228 -3.59 5.85 -8.59
N MET A 229 -4.01 4.61 -8.87
CA MET A 229 -3.86 4.01 -10.21
C MET A 229 -4.62 4.78 -11.29
N SER A 230 -5.84 5.21 -10.98
CA SER A 230 -6.67 6.03 -11.89
C SER A 230 -6.00 7.37 -12.20
N THR A 231 -5.52 8.07 -11.17
CA THR A 231 -4.84 9.36 -11.31
C THR A 231 -3.57 9.22 -12.15
N GLU A 232 -2.75 8.20 -11.91
CA GLU A 232 -1.54 7.97 -12.71
C GLU A 232 -1.86 7.61 -14.17
N LYS A 233 -2.94 6.86 -14.40
CA LYS A 233 -3.43 6.56 -15.76
C LYS A 233 -3.84 7.84 -16.49
N GLU A 234 -4.62 8.71 -15.84
CA GLU A 234 -5.09 9.96 -16.41
C GLU A 234 -3.92 10.94 -16.68
N LYS A 235 -2.93 11.00 -15.79
CA LYS A 235 -1.67 11.73 -16.04
C LYS A 235 -0.96 11.21 -17.28
N ALA A 236 -0.86 9.89 -17.44
CA ALA A 236 -0.21 9.28 -18.60
C ALA A 236 -0.97 9.58 -19.90
N GLU A 237 -2.29 9.45 -19.91
CA GLU A 237 -3.16 9.78 -21.04
C GLU A 237 -3.03 11.27 -21.41
N SER A 238 -3.00 12.16 -20.42
CA SER A 238 -2.79 13.61 -20.62
C SER A 238 -1.41 13.91 -21.21
N MET A 239 -0.34 13.28 -20.69
CA MET A 239 1.01 13.44 -21.24
C MET A 239 1.13 12.91 -22.67
N GLU A 240 0.38 11.88 -23.04
CA GLU A 240 0.34 11.38 -24.41
C GLU A 240 -0.25 12.43 -25.37
N VAL A 241 -1.30 13.14 -24.95
CA VAL A 241 -1.88 14.26 -25.72
C VAL A 241 -0.86 15.36 -25.95
N PHE A 242 -0.20 15.85 -24.89
CA PHE A 242 0.80 16.90 -25.04
C PHE A 242 1.97 16.46 -25.93
N ARG A 243 2.40 15.21 -25.81
CA ARG A 243 3.47 14.65 -26.64
C ARG A 243 3.09 14.59 -28.12
N ALA A 244 1.89 14.14 -28.42
CA ALA A 244 1.40 14.11 -29.79
C ALA A 244 1.26 15.52 -30.36
N LEU A 245 0.80 16.50 -29.58
CA LEU A 245 0.74 17.91 -30.01
C LEU A 245 2.13 18.49 -30.31
N MET A 246 3.12 18.26 -29.44
CA MET A 246 4.50 18.70 -29.67
C MET A 246 5.06 18.07 -30.95
N HIS A 247 4.83 16.77 -31.17
CA HIS A 247 5.27 16.09 -32.38
C HIS A 247 4.61 16.64 -33.65
N CYS A 248 3.32 17.03 -33.59
CA CYS A 248 2.66 17.71 -34.70
C CYS A 248 3.34 19.05 -35.04
N ILE A 249 3.66 19.86 -34.02
CA ILE A 249 4.35 21.15 -34.20
C ILE A 249 5.73 20.96 -34.83
N GLU A 250 6.53 20.04 -34.28
CA GLU A 250 7.88 19.74 -34.79
C GLU A 250 7.84 19.28 -36.25
N ARG A 251 6.87 18.43 -36.61
CA ARG A 251 6.70 17.97 -37.99
C ARG A 251 6.28 19.11 -38.92
N SER A 252 5.28 19.91 -38.57
CA SER A 252 4.85 21.06 -39.38
C SER A 252 5.99 22.07 -39.57
N GLN A 253 6.83 22.27 -38.55
CA GLN A 253 8.04 23.10 -38.66
C GLN A 253 9.04 22.51 -39.66
N ALA A 254 9.33 21.21 -39.59
CA ALA A 254 10.25 20.53 -40.50
C ALA A 254 9.75 20.56 -41.95
N GLU A 255 8.45 20.34 -42.16
CA GLU A 255 7.81 20.43 -43.48
C GLU A 255 7.93 21.85 -44.06
N LEU A 256 7.66 22.89 -43.27
CA LEU A 256 7.81 24.27 -43.70
C LEU A 256 9.26 24.58 -44.11
N LEU A 257 10.24 24.22 -43.28
CA LEU A 257 11.66 24.44 -43.58
C LEU A 257 12.07 23.74 -44.89
N LYS A 258 11.60 22.52 -45.11
CA LYS A 258 11.85 21.78 -46.34
C LYS A 258 11.28 22.50 -47.57
N VAL A 259 10.03 22.97 -47.50
CA VAL A 259 9.39 23.72 -48.60
C VAL A 259 10.16 25.01 -48.89
N MET A 260 10.63 25.72 -47.86
CA MET A 260 11.44 26.91 -48.03
C MET A 260 12.76 26.61 -48.74
N GLU A 261 13.47 25.55 -48.32
CA GLU A 261 14.74 25.14 -48.92
C GLU A 261 14.57 24.68 -50.37
N GLU A 262 13.51 23.92 -50.68
CA GLU A 262 13.21 23.47 -52.04
C GLU A 262 12.92 24.65 -52.98
N LYS A 263 12.13 25.63 -52.52
CA LYS A 263 11.83 26.85 -53.29
C LYS A 263 13.09 27.71 -53.48
N GLN A 264 13.92 27.84 -52.45
CA GLN A 264 15.20 28.55 -52.57
C GLN A 264 16.10 27.88 -53.62
N LYS A 265 16.30 26.55 -53.54
CA LYS A 265 17.11 25.80 -54.52
C LYS A 265 16.54 25.86 -55.94
N ALA A 266 15.21 25.97 -56.09
CA ALA A 266 14.60 26.16 -57.39
C ALA A 266 14.93 27.54 -57.98
N ALA A 267 14.83 28.60 -57.17
CA ALA A 267 15.20 29.96 -57.58
C ALA A 267 16.70 30.08 -57.90
N GLU A 268 17.57 29.46 -57.10
CA GLU A 268 19.02 29.41 -57.36
C GLU A 268 19.34 28.71 -58.69
N ARG A 269 18.74 27.54 -58.96
CA ARG A 269 18.91 26.84 -60.24
C ARG A 269 18.45 27.68 -61.43
N GLN A 270 17.31 28.35 -61.30
CA GLN A 270 16.80 29.24 -62.35
C GLN A 270 17.78 30.40 -62.61
N ALA A 271 18.35 30.99 -61.56
CA ALA A 271 19.35 32.03 -61.67
C ALA A 271 20.64 31.52 -62.35
N GLU A 272 21.12 30.33 -61.99
CA GLU A 272 22.29 29.70 -62.62
C GLU A 272 22.07 29.43 -64.12
N GLU A 273 20.87 28.99 -64.52
CA GLU A 273 20.53 28.80 -65.93
C GLU A 273 20.59 30.12 -66.71
N PHE A 274 20.02 31.20 -66.17
CA PHE A 274 20.12 32.53 -66.78
C PHE A 274 21.56 33.02 -66.87
N ILE A 275 22.36 32.85 -65.82
CA ILE A 275 23.79 33.23 -65.83
C ILE A 275 24.54 32.46 -66.92
N LYS A 276 24.34 31.14 -67.04
CA LYS A 276 24.98 30.33 -68.08
C LYS A 276 24.60 30.77 -69.50
N GLU A 277 23.34 31.10 -69.73
CA GLU A 277 22.89 31.63 -71.03
C GLU A 277 23.56 32.97 -71.35
N LEU A 278 23.60 33.90 -70.38
CA LEU A 278 24.27 35.20 -70.52
C LEU A 278 25.78 35.06 -70.75
N GLU A 279 26.47 34.19 -70.02
CA GLU A 279 27.91 33.94 -70.18
C GLU A 279 28.24 33.40 -71.59
N LYS A 280 27.38 32.54 -72.13
CA LYS A 280 27.52 32.02 -73.50
C LYS A 280 27.34 33.13 -74.53
N GLU A 281 26.33 33.97 -74.37
CA GLU A 281 26.08 35.10 -75.26
C GLU A 281 27.24 36.12 -75.21
N ILE A 282 27.74 36.44 -74.02
CA ILE A 282 28.93 37.29 -73.83
C ILE A 282 30.16 36.68 -74.53
N THR A 283 30.34 35.36 -74.46
CA THR A 283 31.47 34.67 -75.10
C THR A 283 31.41 34.79 -76.62
N GLU A 284 30.24 34.58 -77.22
CA GLU A 284 30.03 34.78 -78.66
C GLU A 284 30.23 36.24 -79.08
N LEU A 285 29.72 37.19 -78.28
CA LEU A 285 29.93 38.62 -78.51
C LEU A 285 31.41 39.00 -78.45
N LYS A 286 32.17 38.47 -77.47
CA LYS A 286 33.63 38.67 -77.36
C LYS A 286 34.38 38.08 -78.55
N ARG A 287 34.01 36.87 -79.00
CA ARG A 287 34.60 36.23 -80.19
C ARG A 287 34.38 37.09 -81.43
N ARG A 288 33.13 37.48 -81.71
CA ARG A 288 32.78 38.31 -82.87
C ARG A 288 33.43 39.69 -82.84
N ASN A 289 33.53 40.30 -81.66
CA ASN A 289 34.27 41.55 -81.48
C ASN A 289 35.78 41.41 -81.78
N THR A 290 36.38 40.27 -81.44
CA THR A 290 37.79 39.99 -81.75
C THR A 290 38.00 39.80 -83.26
N GLU A 291 37.11 39.06 -83.93
CA GLU A 291 37.11 38.90 -85.39
C GLU A 291 36.95 40.26 -86.11
N LEU A 292 36.03 41.10 -85.63
CA LEU A 292 35.86 42.46 -86.15
C LEU A 292 37.11 43.33 -85.97
N LYS A 293 37.76 43.27 -84.80
CA LYS A 293 39.03 43.97 -84.56
C LYS A 293 40.16 43.46 -85.46
N GLN A 294 40.27 42.16 -85.69
CA GLN A 294 41.28 41.63 -86.60
C GLN A 294 41.03 42.08 -88.03
N LEU A 295 39.78 42.01 -88.49
CA LEU A 295 39.39 42.43 -89.83
C LEU A 295 39.56 43.93 -90.05
N SER A 296 39.42 44.78 -89.02
CA SER A 296 39.62 46.23 -89.15
C SER A 296 41.09 46.63 -89.34
N HIS A 297 42.04 45.77 -88.96
CA HIS A 297 43.48 46.02 -89.07
C HIS A 297 44.13 45.21 -90.20
N THR A 298 43.34 44.50 -91.02
CA THR A 298 43.87 43.72 -92.15
C THR A 298 44.23 44.63 -93.32
N GLU A 299 45.38 44.40 -93.95
CA GLU A 299 45.76 45.04 -95.23
C GLU A 299 45.18 44.28 -96.44
N ASP A 300 44.63 43.08 -96.24
CA ASP A 300 43.98 42.28 -97.28
C ASP A 300 42.53 42.75 -97.51
N HIS A 301 42.36 43.67 -98.46
CA HIS A 301 41.07 44.24 -98.82
C HIS A 301 40.07 43.21 -99.39
N LEU A 302 40.53 42.12 -100.00
CA LEU A 302 39.64 41.07 -100.52
C LEU A 302 39.06 40.26 -99.37
N HIS A 303 39.89 39.88 -98.39
CA HIS A 303 39.46 39.18 -97.18
C HIS A 303 38.43 39.99 -96.38
N LEU A 304 38.63 41.31 -96.27
CA LEU A 304 37.66 42.22 -95.64
C LEU A 304 36.30 42.16 -96.33
N LEU A 305 36.25 42.32 -97.66
CA LEU A 305 35.00 42.34 -98.43
C LEU A 305 34.28 40.98 -98.42
N GLN A 306 35.02 39.87 -98.34
CA GLN A 306 34.43 38.53 -98.30
C GLN A 306 33.83 38.18 -96.93
N ILE A 307 34.48 38.55 -95.82
CA ILE A 307 34.07 38.12 -94.47
C ILE A 307 33.14 39.11 -93.78
N PHE A 308 33.29 40.41 -94.04
CA PHE A 308 32.50 41.45 -93.36
C PHE A 308 30.97 41.26 -93.45
N PRO A 309 30.38 40.86 -94.60
CA PRO A 309 28.93 40.61 -94.69
C PRO A 309 28.43 39.57 -93.68
N SER A 310 29.21 38.52 -93.43
CA SER A 310 28.89 37.45 -92.47
C SER A 310 29.02 37.90 -91.02
N LEU A 311 29.87 38.89 -90.73
CA LEU A 311 30.04 39.48 -89.39
C LEU A 311 29.03 40.60 -89.09
N ARG A 312 28.45 41.21 -90.12
CA ARG A 312 27.42 42.25 -89.98
C ARG A 312 26.05 41.69 -89.59
N SER A 313 25.78 40.41 -89.86
CA SER A 313 24.49 39.82 -89.51
C SER A 313 24.23 39.90 -88.00
N PRO A 314 22.99 40.20 -87.55
CA PRO A 314 22.65 40.21 -86.13
C PRO A 314 22.83 38.80 -85.54
N LEU A 315 23.38 38.73 -84.33
CA LEU A 315 23.34 37.50 -83.56
C LEU A 315 21.90 37.26 -83.05
N PRO A 316 21.43 36.01 -82.94
CA PRO A 316 20.22 35.71 -82.19
C PRO A 316 20.47 36.08 -80.73
N THR A 317 19.90 37.21 -80.31
CA THR A 317 20.01 37.70 -78.93
C THR A 317 18.63 37.58 -78.27
N LYS A 318 18.61 37.14 -77.02
CA LYS A 318 17.38 37.02 -76.23
C LYS A 318 17.12 38.37 -75.57
N ASP A 319 15.86 38.77 -75.41
CA ASP A 319 15.54 39.99 -74.66
C ASP A 319 15.63 39.68 -73.15
N TRP A 320 16.53 40.37 -72.46
CA TRP A 320 16.81 40.17 -71.04
C TRP A 320 16.12 41.19 -70.13
N THR A 321 15.36 42.14 -70.68
CA THR A 321 14.82 43.29 -69.92
C THR A 321 13.74 42.92 -68.88
N ASP A 322 12.99 41.84 -69.11
CA ASP A 322 11.87 41.42 -68.23
C ASP A 322 12.19 40.22 -67.32
N ILE A 323 13.46 39.81 -67.20
CA ILE A 323 13.80 38.63 -66.40
C ILE A 323 13.81 38.98 -64.92
N THR A 324 12.76 38.54 -64.22
CA THR A 324 12.67 38.61 -62.76
C THR A 324 12.79 37.20 -62.18
N ILE A 325 13.81 36.97 -61.33
CA ILE A 325 13.87 35.76 -60.52
C ILE A 325 12.74 35.88 -59.49
N ASN A 326 11.77 34.97 -59.56
CA ASN A 326 10.62 35.02 -58.66
C ASN A 326 11.06 34.61 -57.25
N SER A 327 11.59 35.57 -56.50
CA SER A 327 12.12 35.37 -55.14
C SER A 327 11.03 35.49 -54.07
N HIS A 328 9.79 35.80 -54.45
CA HIS A 328 8.72 36.02 -53.50
C HIS A 328 8.21 34.69 -52.93
N LEU A 329 8.97 34.14 -51.97
CA LEU A 329 8.35 33.55 -50.80
C LEU A 329 7.58 34.68 -50.11
N SER A 330 6.32 34.89 -50.49
CA SER A 330 5.46 35.72 -49.67
C SER A 330 5.34 35.02 -48.31
N LEU A 331 5.85 35.71 -47.28
CA LEU A 331 5.78 35.27 -45.90
C LEU A 331 4.33 34.96 -45.49
N GLU A 332 3.38 35.62 -46.16
CA GLU A 332 1.94 35.41 -46.02
C GLU A 332 1.49 34.06 -46.58
N THR A 333 2.00 33.63 -47.74
CA THR A 333 1.72 32.29 -48.31
C THR A 333 2.29 31.17 -47.45
N LEU A 334 3.47 31.38 -46.84
CA LEU A 334 4.04 30.40 -45.91
C LEU A 334 3.23 30.33 -44.61
N ARG A 335 2.75 31.47 -44.13
CA ARG A 335 1.92 31.54 -42.93
C ARG A 335 0.57 30.87 -43.13
N THR A 336 -0.07 31.05 -44.28
CA THR A 336 -1.32 30.34 -44.61
C THR A 336 -1.08 28.84 -44.75
N GLN A 337 0.00 28.41 -45.40
CA GLN A 337 0.34 26.98 -45.50
C GLN A 337 0.63 26.34 -44.13
N LEU A 338 1.34 27.04 -43.24
CA LEU A 338 1.58 26.57 -41.88
C LEU A 338 0.25 26.47 -41.11
N GLN A 339 -0.61 27.48 -41.20
CA GLN A 339 -1.92 27.50 -40.55
C GLN A 339 -2.81 26.33 -41.02
N GLU A 340 -2.87 26.07 -42.33
CA GLU A 340 -3.61 24.95 -42.91
C GLU A 340 -3.06 23.60 -42.46
N SER A 341 -1.74 23.41 -42.53
CA SER A 341 -1.07 22.18 -42.04
C SER A 341 -1.34 21.93 -40.56
N LEU A 342 -1.26 22.98 -39.73
CA LEU A 342 -1.52 22.86 -38.29
C LEU A 342 -2.99 22.51 -38.03
N ASN A 343 -3.92 23.16 -38.73
CA ASN A 343 -5.36 22.90 -38.60
C ASN A 343 -5.72 21.47 -39.03
N GLU A 344 -5.22 20.99 -40.17
CA GLU A 344 -5.46 19.61 -40.63
C GLU A 344 -4.94 18.56 -39.64
N GLU A 345 -3.81 18.83 -38.98
CA GLU A 345 -3.26 17.93 -37.98
C GLU A 345 -3.99 18.01 -36.64
N MET A 346 -4.53 19.19 -36.30
CA MET A 346 -5.45 19.34 -35.16
C MET A 346 -6.78 18.61 -35.38
N GLU A 347 -7.31 18.57 -36.61
CA GLU A 347 -8.52 17.82 -36.95
C GLU A 347 -8.32 16.29 -36.89
N LYS A 348 -7.10 15.80 -37.16
CA LYS A 348 -6.74 14.38 -36.99
C LYS A 348 -6.60 14.00 -35.52
N PHE A 349 -6.53 14.98 -34.62
CA PHE A 349 -6.46 14.74 -33.19
C PHE A 349 -7.84 14.29 -32.69
N PRO A 350 -7.95 13.12 -32.06
CA PRO A 350 -9.26 12.60 -31.72
C PRO A 350 -9.92 13.49 -30.65
N GLU A 351 -11.09 14.06 -30.99
CA GLU A 351 -11.84 15.02 -30.14
C GLU A 351 -12.06 14.52 -28.70
N ASN A 352 -12.13 13.21 -28.50
CA ASN A 352 -12.30 12.59 -27.19
C ASN A 352 -11.12 12.85 -26.24
N LYS A 353 -9.90 13.05 -26.77
CA LYS A 353 -8.70 13.34 -25.98
C LYS A 353 -8.62 14.81 -25.55
N LEU A 354 -9.19 15.73 -26.35
CA LEU A 354 -9.27 17.16 -26.05
C LEU A 354 -10.42 17.48 -25.08
N LYS A 355 -11.60 16.89 -25.28
CA LYS A 355 -12.77 17.05 -24.38
C LYS A 355 -12.48 16.59 -22.95
N ASN A 356 -11.61 15.58 -22.76
CA ASN A 356 -11.16 15.17 -21.43
C ASN A 356 -10.37 16.29 -20.72
N ILE A 357 -9.55 17.07 -21.42
CA ILE A 357 -8.76 18.14 -20.77
C ILE A 357 -9.67 19.30 -20.33
N GLU A 358 -10.65 19.69 -21.16
CA GLU A 358 -11.58 20.78 -20.85
C GLU A 358 -12.51 20.46 -19.66
N GLN A 359 -12.94 19.21 -19.51
CA GLN A 359 -13.77 18.80 -18.37
C GLN A 359 -13.01 18.81 -17.03
N HIS A 360 -11.71 18.57 -17.04
CA HIS A 360 -10.90 18.47 -15.83
C HIS A 360 -10.30 19.81 -15.41
N ALA A 361 -10.10 20.78 -16.32
CA ALA A 361 -9.70 22.14 -15.98
C ALA A 361 -10.74 22.88 -15.10
N GLY A 362 -12.04 22.55 -15.25
CA GLY A 362 -13.13 23.10 -14.43
C GLY A 362 -13.21 22.53 -13.00
N ALA A 363 -12.60 21.37 -12.73
CA ALA A 363 -12.67 20.70 -11.43
C ALA A 363 -11.64 21.21 -10.40
N TRP A 364 -10.62 21.95 -10.83
CA TRP A 364 -9.55 22.47 -9.96
C TRP A 364 -9.96 23.74 -9.19
N ALA A 365 -11.16 24.28 -9.44
CA ALA A 365 -11.65 25.51 -8.82
C ALA A 365 -12.44 25.30 -7.51
N PHE A 366 -12.67 24.06 -7.05
CA PHE A 366 -13.51 23.81 -5.87
C PHE A 366 -13.03 22.63 -5.01
N THR A 367 -11.88 22.74 -4.35
CA THR A 367 -11.61 21.95 -3.14
C THR A 367 -10.67 22.69 -2.17
N ASP A 368 -11.03 23.92 -1.79
CA ASP A 368 -10.55 24.55 -0.55
C ASP A 368 -11.78 24.69 0.36
N ASP A 369 -12.23 23.60 0.98
CA ASP A 369 -13.17 23.64 2.11
C ASP A 369 -13.36 22.24 2.71
N ILE A 370 -12.34 21.71 3.40
CA ILE A 370 -12.55 20.79 4.53
C ILE A 370 -11.46 21.07 5.57
N LEU A 371 -11.80 21.89 6.56
CA LEU A 371 -11.10 22.05 7.84
C LEU A 371 -11.77 21.19 8.92
#